data_AF-A0A8T0JR65-F1
#
_entry.id   AF-A0A8T0JR65-F1
#
_cell.length_a   1.000
_cell.length_b   1.000
_cell.length_c   1.000
_cell.angle_alpha   90.00
_cell.angle_beta   90.00
_cell.angle_gamma   90.00
#
_symmetry.space_group_name_H-M   'P 1'
#
loop_
_entity.id
_entity.type
_entity.pdbx_description
1 polymer ?
#
loop_
_entity_poly.entity_id
_entity_poly.type
_entity_poly.pdbx_seq_one_letter_code
_entity_poly.pdbx_strand_id
1 'polypeptide(L)'
;MYESEGASNSFGLLSVGDGANINQPFAHQKVNLSVYYNSLCQSCAQFIIKDLKNVFDSNLISIVNLRLVPWANAHINNNNSSISCQNGPDECELNSLESCALNLWHKVLGKAYINQIAHLSPSPSFVPWVVVNNQPVGKDYANFTHYVCKAYGGVAVPEVCKSPLK
;
A
#
# COMPACT_ATOMS: atom_id res chain seq x y z
N MET A 1 19.76 -43.86 -9.33
CA MET A 1 18.92 -44.92 -8.74
C MET A 1 18.00 -44.21 -7.76
N TYR A 2 16.84 -43.71 -8.14
CA TYR A 2 15.81 -44.24 -9.05
C TYR A 2 15.24 -43.08 -9.90
N GLU A 3 15.18 -43.30 -11.22
CA GLU A 3 14.31 -42.66 -12.24
C GLU A 3 12.84 -43.08 -11.96
N SER A 4 11.74 -42.62 -12.55
CA SER A 4 11.30 -41.77 -13.69
C SER A 4 9.76 -41.61 -13.44
N GLU A 5 8.96 -40.71 -14.01
CA GLU A 5 8.55 -40.43 -15.40
C GLU A 5 7.77 -39.09 -15.33
N GLY A 6 7.76 -38.16 -16.29
CA GLY A 6 7.70 -38.35 -17.74
C GLY A 6 6.25 -38.35 -18.22
N ALA A 7 5.64 -37.18 -18.44
CA ALA A 7 4.49 -37.06 -19.34
C ALA A 7 4.51 -35.70 -20.05
N SER A 8 4.73 -35.78 -21.35
CA SER A 8 4.90 -34.71 -22.32
C SER A 8 3.57 -34.41 -23.02
N ASN A 9 3.42 -33.14 -23.40
CA ASN A 9 2.67 -32.58 -24.53
C ASN A 9 1.16 -32.78 -24.63
N SER A 10 0.47 -31.64 -24.81
CA SER A 10 -0.25 -31.37 -26.05
C SER A 10 -0.54 -29.86 -26.18
N PHE A 11 0.22 -29.19 -27.06
CA PHE A 11 -0.20 -27.93 -27.65
C PHE A 11 -1.29 -28.25 -28.68
N GLY A 12 -2.54 -27.93 -28.37
CA GLY A 12 -3.65 -27.92 -29.32
C GLY A 12 -3.88 -26.50 -29.85
N LEU A 13 -3.69 -26.32 -31.15
CA LEU A 13 -4.11 -25.13 -31.91
C LEU A 13 -5.42 -25.46 -32.67
N LEU A 14 -6.16 -24.39 -33.04
CA LEU A 14 -7.43 -24.30 -33.79
C LEU A 14 -8.68 -24.33 -32.87
N SER A 15 -9.67 -23.43 -32.94
CA SER A 15 -10.24 -22.66 -34.05
C SER A 15 -10.91 -21.37 -33.53
N VAL A 16 -11.01 -20.36 -34.41
CA VAL A 16 -11.88 -19.18 -34.30
C VAL A 16 -13.35 -19.61 -34.27
N GLY A 17 -14.19 -18.92 -33.49
CA GLY A 17 -15.65 -18.92 -33.66
C GLY A 17 -16.47 -18.79 -32.37
N ASP A 18 -17.22 -17.69 -32.33
CA ASP A 18 -18.47 -17.45 -31.58
C ASP A 18 -18.42 -16.75 -30.21
N GLY A 19 -19.05 -15.59 -30.20
CA GLY A 19 -19.14 -14.67 -29.08
C GLY A 19 -19.86 -15.26 -27.89
N ALA A 20 -19.16 -15.30 -26.76
CA ALA A 20 -19.76 -15.32 -25.44
C ALA A 20 -19.36 -14.02 -24.74
N ASN A 21 -20.32 -13.09 -24.65
CA ASN A 21 -20.29 -12.02 -23.66
C ASN A 21 -20.42 -12.68 -22.28
N ILE A 22 -19.27 -12.98 -21.68
CA ILE A 22 -19.20 -13.34 -20.27
C ILE A 22 -18.92 -12.04 -19.51
N ASN A 23 -19.97 -11.46 -18.96
CA ASN A 23 -19.89 -10.62 -17.77
C ASN A 23 -19.08 -11.41 -16.74
N GLN A 24 -17.76 -11.21 -16.72
CA GLN A 24 -16.98 -11.50 -15.54
C GLN A 24 -17.67 -10.73 -14.40
N PRO A 25 -17.95 -11.38 -13.25
CA PRO A 25 -18.36 -10.60 -12.09
C PRO A 25 -17.26 -9.57 -11.91
N PHE A 26 -17.61 -8.28 -11.90
CA PHE A 26 -16.63 -7.22 -11.64
C PHE A 26 -15.84 -7.68 -10.42
N ALA A 27 -14.59 -8.10 -10.63
CA ALA A 27 -13.68 -8.38 -9.54
C ALA A 27 -13.66 -7.07 -8.77
N HIS A 28 -14.25 -7.07 -7.57
CA HIS A 28 -14.56 -5.85 -6.85
C HIS A 28 -13.25 -5.08 -6.67
N GLN A 29 -13.09 -3.97 -7.39
CA GLN A 29 -11.83 -3.27 -7.42
C GLN A 29 -11.60 -2.66 -6.04
N LYS A 30 -10.69 -3.26 -5.28
CA LYS A 30 -10.29 -2.76 -3.97
C LYS A 30 -9.74 -1.34 -4.08
N VAL A 31 -9.95 -0.55 -3.05
CA VAL A 31 -9.42 0.81 -2.94
C VAL A 31 -7.95 0.74 -2.56
N ASN A 32 -7.09 1.45 -3.28
CA ASN A 32 -5.68 1.55 -2.92
C ASN A 32 -5.51 2.55 -1.76
N LEU A 33 -5.05 2.07 -0.61
CA LEU A 33 -4.76 2.87 0.57
C LEU A 33 -3.25 2.82 0.85
N SER A 34 -2.54 3.91 0.60
CA SER A 34 -1.11 4.03 0.89
C SER A 34 -0.86 4.97 2.06
N VAL A 35 -0.01 4.56 3.00
CA VAL A 35 0.43 5.37 4.15
C VAL A 35 1.94 5.52 4.08
N TYR A 36 2.40 6.76 3.94
CA TYR A 36 3.82 7.11 3.97
C TYR A 36 4.15 7.73 5.32
N TYR A 37 5.16 7.20 6.00
CA TYR A 37 5.51 7.58 7.36
C TYR A 37 7.02 7.39 7.64
N ASN A 38 7.45 7.78 8.84
CA ASN A 38 8.77 7.47 9.39
C ASN A 38 8.60 6.71 10.71
N SER A 39 9.53 5.81 11.04
CA SER A 39 9.50 4.99 12.26
C SER A 39 9.60 5.81 13.57
N LEU A 40 10.42 6.88 13.59
CA LEU A 40 10.58 7.77 14.77
C LEU A 40 9.63 8.99 14.77
N CYS A 41 8.53 8.92 14.02
CA CYS A 41 7.52 9.98 13.95
C CYS A 41 6.37 9.71 14.94
N GLN A 42 6.25 10.55 15.98
CA GLN A 42 5.22 10.39 17.02
C GLN A 42 3.79 10.41 16.48
N SER A 43 3.44 11.34 15.59
CA SER A 43 2.11 11.41 14.96
C SER A 43 1.83 10.18 14.09
N CYS A 44 2.85 9.67 13.42
CA CYS A 44 2.76 8.47 12.59
C CYS A 44 2.49 7.22 13.43
N ALA A 45 3.22 7.04 14.53
CA ALA A 45 2.99 5.93 15.46
C ALA A 45 1.59 6.00 16.07
N GLN A 46 1.13 7.19 16.47
CA GLN A 46 -0.23 7.39 16.96
C GLN A 46 -1.28 7.02 15.91
N PHE A 47 -1.11 7.50 14.67
CA PHE A 47 -2.01 7.16 13.57
C PHE A 47 -2.07 5.65 13.33
N ILE A 48 -0.93 4.96 13.27
CA ILE A 48 -0.88 3.51 13.02
C ILE A 48 -1.62 2.72 14.11
N ILE A 49 -1.36 3.05 15.39
CA ILE A 49 -1.89 2.30 16.53
C ILE A 49 -3.36 2.68 16.82
N LYS A 50 -3.74 3.96 16.65
CA LYS A 50 -5.07 4.44 17.03
C LYS A 50 -6.07 4.35 15.89
N ASP A 51 -5.68 4.77 14.70
CA ASP A 51 -6.61 4.98 13.59
C ASP A 51 -6.49 3.88 12.54
N LEU A 52 -5.27 3.58 12.07
CA LEU A 52 -5.06 2.61 10.98
C LEU A 52 -5.44 1.19 11.39
N LYS A 53 -5.31 0.81 12.68
CA LYS A 53 -5.77 -0.50 13.17
C LYS A 53 -7.23 -0.79 12.82
N ASN A 54 -8.05 0.26 12.67
CA ASN A 54 -9.46 0.11 12.29
C ASN A 54 -9.63 -0.53 10.92
N VAL A 55 -8.60 -0.52 10.06
CA VAL A 55 -8.59 -1.30 8.81
C VAL A 55 -8.88 -2.78 9.08
N PHE A 56 -8.32 -3.33 10.15
CA PHE A 56 -8.48 -4.72 10.54
C PHE A 56 -9.72 -4.90 11.42
N ASP A 57 -9.88 -4.06 12.46
CA ASP A 57 -10.99 -4.21 13.43
C ASP A 57 -12.38 -4.09 12.77
N SER A 58 -12.51 -3.24 11.75
CA SER A 58 -13.77 -3.03 11.02
C SER A 58 -13.91 -3.88 9.75
N ASN A 59 -12.98 -4.79 9.50
CA ASN A 59 -12.88 -5.60 8.28
C ASN A 59 -12.77 -4.76 6.98
N LEU A 60 -12.38 -3.49 7.06
CA LEU A 60 -12.11 -2.64 5.89
C LEU A 60 -11.01 -3.24 5.00
N ILE A 61 -10.11 -4.06 5.57
CA ILE A 61 -9.07 -4.83 4.86
C ILE A 61 -9.62 -5.67 3.70
N SER A 62 -10.89 -6.09 3.77
CA SER A 62 -11.53 -6.85 2.70
C SER A 62 -11.71 -6.04 1.42
N ILE A 63 -11.74 -4.71 1.52
CA ILE A 63 -11.99 -3.80 0.39
C ILE A 63 -10.81 -2.87 0.06
N VAL A 64 -9.69 -2.95 0.80
CA VAL A 64 -8.50 -2.14 0.52
C VAL A 64 -7.29 -2.97 0.12
N ASN A 65 -6.47 -2.39 -0.76
CA ASN A 65 -5.06 -2.76 -0.92
C ASN A 65 -4.25 -1.83 -0.02
N LEU A 66 -3.91 -2.29 1.18
CA LEU A 66 -3.12 -1.52 2.14
C LEU A 66 -1.63 -1.59 1.79
N ARG A 67 -1.00 -0.42 1.66
CA ARG A 67 0.45 -0.27 1.45
C ARG A 67 1.04 0.66 2.50
N LEU A 68 2.01 0.18 3.27
CA LEU A 68 2.75 0.95 4.24
C LEU A 68 4.15 1.26 3.71
N VAL A 69 4.63 2.50 3.84
CA VAL A 69 5.93 2.93 3.30
C VAL A 69 6.69 3.75 4.36
N PRO A 70 7.62 3.12 5.11
CA PRO A 70 8.36 3.76 6.19
C PRO A 70 9.61 4.51 5.68
N TRP A 71 9.45 5.41 4.70
CA TRP A 71 10.59 6.14 4.11
C TRP A 71 10.29 7.62 3.83
N ALA A 72 9.19 8.16 4.36
CA ALA A 72 8.58 9.38 3.85
C ALA A 72 9.53 10.59 3.74
N ASN A 73 10.16 11.01 4.84
CA ASN A 73 11.05 12.18 4.80
C ASN A 73 12.53 11.82 4.65
N ALA A 74 12.85 10.55 4.36
CA ALA A 74 14.21 10.15 4.07
C ALA A 74 14.61 10.67 2.67
N HIS A 75 15.89 10.98 2.49
CA HIS A 75 16.44 11.45 1.22
C HIS A 75 17.74 10.73 0.89
N ILE A 76 18.07 10.65 -0.40
CA ILE A 76 19.33 10.10 -0.88
C ILE A 76 20.35 11.24 -0.95
N ASN A 77 21.49 11.09 -0.28
CA ASN A 77 22.60 12.00 -0.42
C ASN A 77 23.27 11.79 -1.78
N ASN A 78 23.32 12.85 -2.60
CA ASN A 78 23.82 12.78 -3.97
C ASN A 78 25.34 12.48 -4.06
N ASN A 79 26.12 12.79 -3.02
CA ASN A 79 27.58 12.66 -3.06
C ASN A 79 28.06 11.22 -2.84
N ASN A 80 27.39 10.48 -1.96
CA ASN A 80 27.80 9.13 -1.55
C ASN A 80 26.68 8.10 -1.73
N SER A 81 25.53 8.50 -2.28
CA SER A 81 24.34 7.65 -2.44
C SER A 81 23.84 7.03 -1.13
N SER A 82 24.15 7.58 0.04
CA SER A 82 23.64 7.08 1.32
C SER A 82 22.23 7.60 1.57
N ILE A 83 21.42 6.81 2.28
CA ILE A 83 20.12 7.29 2.78
C ILE A 83 20.36 8.13 4.03
N SER A 84 19.68 9.26 4.13
CA SER A 84 19.68 10.16 5.28
C SER A 84 18.25 10.34 5.79
N CYS A 85 18.07 10.27 7.11
CA CYS A 85 16.79 10.31 7.81
C CYS A 85 16.73 11.53 8.73
N GLN A 86 15.53 12.05 9.01
CA GLN A 86 15.36 13.31 9.74
C GLN A 86 15.78 13.20 11.20
N ASN A 87 15.50 12.06 11.82
CA ASN A 87 15.86 11.78 13.22
C ASN A 87 17.15 10.94 13.35
N GLY A 88 18.04 11.01 12.35
CA GLY A 88 19.35 10.35 12.40
C GLY A 88 19.34 8.87 11.99
N PRO A 89 20.45 8.14 12.26
CA PRO A 89 20.65 6.78 11.75
C PRO A 89 19.66 5.76 12.32
N ASP A 90 19.21 5.94 13.56
CA ASP A 90 18.26 5.03 14.21
C ASP A 90 16.91 5.01 13.49
N GLU A 91 16.42 6.16 13.00
CA GLU A 91 15.22 6.21 12.14
C GLU A 91 15.43 5.41 10.86
N CYS A 92 16.59 5.51 10.22
CA CYS A 92 16.91 4.77 9.01
C CYS A 92 17.02 3.26 9.24
N GLU A 93 17.55 2.85 10.39
CA GLU A 93 17.60 1.45 10.81
C GLU A 93 16.20 0.89 11.07
N LEU A 94 15.38 1.61 11.84
CA LEU A 94 14.00 1.22 12.14
C LEU A 94 13.12 1.21 10.89
N ASN A 95 13.24 2.19 9.99
CA ASN A 95 12.59 2.20 8.67
C ASN A 95 12.94 0.94 7.86
N SER A 96 14.21 0.50 7.92
CA SER A 96 14.66 -0.73 7.26
C SER A 96 14.06 -1.98 7.90
N LEU A 97 13.96 -2.03 9.23
CA LEU A 97 13.37 -3.13 9.98
C LEU A 97 11.87 -3.25 9.70
N GLU A 98 11.13 -2.14 9.73
CA GLU A 98 9.71 -2.12 9.39
C GLU A 98 9.47 -2.53 7.93
N SER A 99 10.31 -2.05 6.99
CA SER A 99 10.24 -2.49 5.59
C SER A 99 10.41 -4.01 5.46
N CYS A 100 11.35 -4.59 6.22
CA CYS A 100 11.56 -6.03 6.25
C CYS A 100 10.33 -6.78 6.79
N ALA A 101 9.73 -6.30 7.88
CA ALA A 101 8.54 -6.90 8.47
C ALA A 101 7.32 -6.85 7.53
N LEU A 102 7.23 -5.81 6.69
CA LEU A 102 6.18 -5.65 5.69
C LEU A 102 6.40 -6.49 4.42
N ASN A 103 7.43 -7.34 4.39
CA ASN A 103 7.87 -8.06 3.20
C ASN A 103 8.11 -7.13 1.99
N LEU A 104 8.47 -5.88 2.26
CA LEU A 104 8.95 -4.94 1.25
C LEU A 104 10.46 -5.22 1.11
N TRP A 105 10.81 -6.18 0.26
CA TRP A 105 12.13 -6.81 0.24
C TRP A 105 13.34 -5.83 0.20
N HIS A 106 14.17 -5.86 1.25
CA HIS A 106 15.55 -5.35 1.42
C HIS A 106 15.86 -3.84 1.21
N LYS A 107 16.89 -3.35 1.91
CA LYS A 107 17.46 -1.97 1.87
C LYS A 107 17.67 -1.39 0.46
N VAL A 108 17.75 -2.23 -0.57
CA VAL A 108 17.78 -1.83 -1.99
C VAL A 108 16.50 -1.09 -2.40
N LEU A 109 15.35 -1.39 -1.79
CA LEU A 109 14.09 -0.69 -2.01
C LEU A 109 13.97 0.63 -1.26
N GLY A 110 14.75 0.88 -0.20
CA GLY A 110 14.67 2.16 0.52
C GLY A 110 14.87 3.34 -0.42
N LYS A 111 15.89 3.27 -1.29
CA LYS A 111 16.13 4.25 -2.35
C LYS A 111 14.98 4.32 -3.36
N ALA A 112 14.42 3.18 -3.76
CA ALA A 112 13.30 3.14 -4.70
C ALA A 112 12.06 3.82 -4.10
N TYR A 113 11.74 3.56 -2.84
CA TYR A 113 10.63 4.22 -2.14
C TYR A 113 10.88 5.71 -1.95
N ILE A 114 12.07 6.11 -1.53
CA ILE A 114 12.44 7.53 -1.42
C ILE A 114 12.25 8.23 -2.76
N ASN A 115 12.74 7.63 -3.85
CA ASN A 115 12.56 8.17 -5.20
C ASN A 115 11.09 8.22 -5.60
N GLN A 116 10.29 7.20 -5.31
CA GLN A 116 8.85 7.22 -5.57
C GLN A 116 8.13 8.34 -4.81
N ILE A 117 8.47 8.52 -3.53
CA ILE A 117 7.88 9.54 -2.66
C ILE A 117 8.21 10.95 -3.17
N ALA A 118 9.46 11.17 -3.60
CA ALA A 118 9.90 12.44 -4.17
C ALA A 118 9.14 12.86 -5.46
N HIS A 119 8.51 11.91 -6.16
CA HIS A 119 7.71 12.15 -7.37
C HIS A 119 6.19 12.16 -7.11
N LEU A 120 5.75 12.06 -5.86
CA LEU A 120 4.34 12.24 -5.53
C LEU A 120 3.90 13.66 -5.86
N SER A 121 2.69 13.78 -6.39
CA SER A 121 2.06 15.06 -6.70
C SER A 121 0.72 15.15 -5.95
N PRO A 122 0.55 16.13 -5.04
CA PRO A 122 1.58 17.03 -4.52
C PRO A 122 2.65 16.31 -3.69
N SER A 123 3.83 16.94 -3.58
CA SER A 123 4.88 16.46 -2.68
C SER A 123 4.37 16.47 -1.23
N PRO A 124 4.61 15.41 -0.44
CA PRO A 124 4.22 15.37 0.96
C PRO A 124 4.81 16.56 1.72
N SER A 125 3.98 17.28 2.47
CA SER A 125 4.40 18.42 3.30
C SER A 125 4.42 18.10 4.81
N PHE A 126 3.89 16.94 5.19
CA PHE A 126 3.90 16.42 6.56
C PHE A 126 3.70 14.89 6.53
N VAL A 127 3.95 14.25 7.67
CA VAL A 127 3.70 12.81 7.87
C VAL A 127 2.86 12.58 9.15
N PRO A 128 1.98 11.56 9.17
CA PRO A 128 1.75 10.56 8.13
C PRO A 128 1.06 11.15 6.90
N TRP A 129 1.49 10.74 5.71
CA TRP A 129 0.88 11.13 4.44
C TRP A 129 0.02 9.97 3.93
N VAL A 130 -1.29 10.17 3.87
CA VAL A 130 -2.25 9.13 3.50
C VAL A 130 -2.83 9.43 2.12
N VAL A 131 -2.89 8.39 1.29
CA VAL A 131 -3.34 8.48 -0.11
C VAL A 131 -4.37 7.40 -0.38
N VAL A 132 -5.53 7.81 -0.90
CA VAL A 132 -6.65 6.94 -1.31
C VAL A 132 -6.82 7.06 -2.82
N ASN A 133 -6.62 5.97 -3.58
CA ASN A 133 -6.68 5.96 -5.04
C ASN A 133 -5.90 7.13 -5.69
N ASN A 134 -4.64 7.31 -5.30
CA ASN A 134 -3.75 8.39 -5.74
C ASN A 134 -4.17 9.81 -5.34
N GLN A 135 -5.21 9.97 -4.52
CA GLN A 135 -5.63 11.26 -3.97
C GLN A 135 -5.17 11.40 -2.52
N PRO A 136 -4.33 12.40 -2.18
CA PRO A 136 -3.95 12.62 -0.79
C PRO A 136 -5.15 13.16 0.01
N VAL A 137 -5.34 12.63 1.22
CA VAL A 137 -6.42 13.06 2.12
C VAL A 137 -6.05 14.31 2.94
N GLY A 138 -4.77 14.68 2.95
CA GLY A 138 -4.29 15.87 3.64
C GLY A 138 -4.41 15.76 5.16
N LYS A 139 -4.71 16.89 5.83
CA LYS A 139 -4.77 16.97 7.31
C LYS A 139 -5.90 16.14 7.92
N ASP A 140 -6.82 15.67 7.09
CA ASP A 140 -7.94 14.81 7.50
C ASP A 140 -7.57 13.31 7.48
N TYR A 141 -6.27 12.99 7.57
CA TYR A 141 -5.78 11.61 7.45
C TYR A 141 -6.35 10.65 8.49
N ALA A 142 -6.74 11.13 9.67
CA ALA A 142 -7.39 10.30 10.69
C ALA A 142 -8.75 9.76 10.22
N ASN A 143 -9.43 10.48 9.31
CA ASN A 143 -10.72 10.10 8.75
C ASN A 143 -10.59 9.28 7.45
N PHE A 144 -9.44 8.65 7.18
CA PHE A 144 -9.22 7.89 5.94
C PHE A 144 -10.32 6.86 5.61
N THR A 145 -10.98 6.28 6.62
CA THR A 145 -12.13 5.37 6.44
C THR A 145 -13.27 6.02 5.64
N HIS A 146 -13.56 7.31 5.87
CA HIS A 146 -14.54 8.07 5.08
C HIS A 146 -14.17 8.05 3.60
N TYR A 147 -12.91 8.37 3.30
CA TYR A 147 -12.40 8.44 1.93
C TYR A 147 -12.38 7.08 1.25
N VAL A 148 -11.99 6.02 1.97
CA VAL A 148 -12.04 4.64 1.47
C VAL A 148 -13.47 4.24 1.13
N CYS A 149 -14.42 4.45 2.04
CA CYS A 149 -15.81 4.10 1.82
C CYS A 149 -16.44 4.88 0.66
N LYS A 150 -16.10 6.17 0.52
CA LYS A 150 -16.52 7.00 -0.62
C LYS A 150 -15.93 6.54 -1.95
N ALA A 151 -14.68 6.05 -1.94
CA ALA A 151 -13.98 5.61 -3.13
C ALA A 151 -14.33 4.17 -3.55
N TYR A 152 -14.93 3.38 -2.67
CA TYR A 152 -15.24 1.98 -2.93
C TYR A 152 -16.52 1.85 -3.78
N GLY A 153 -16.38 1.29 -4.98
CA GLY A 153 -17.48 1.05 -5.92
C GLY A 153 -17.96 -0.39 -6.00
N GLY A 154 -17.57 -1.27 -5.06
CA GLY A 154 -17.97 -2.67 -5.05
C GLY A 154 -19.40 -2.89 -4.54
N VAL A 155 -20.03 -4.00 -4.96
CA VAL A 155 -21.41 -4.37 -4.56
C VAL A 155 -21.48 -4.76 -3.08
N ALA A 156 -20.49 -5.51 -2.59
CA ALA A 156 -20.41 -5.91 -1.18
C ALA A 156 -19.80 -4.77 -0.33
N VAL A 157 -20.65 -3.85 0.15
CA VAL A 157 -20.26 -2.72 1.02
C VAL A 157 -20.13 -3.18 2.48
N PRO A 158 -18.97 -2.99 3.14
CA PRO A 158 -18.78 -3.30 4.56
C PRO A 158 -19.65 -2.42 5.48
N GLU A 159 -20.03 -2.93 6.66
CA GLU A 159 -20.88 -2.21 7.63
C GLU A 159 -20.31 -0.84 8.04
N VAL A 160 -18.98 -0.73 8.17
CA VAL A 160 -18.29 0.53 8.48
C VAL A 160 -18.55 1.63 7.45
N CYS A 161 -18.90 1.26 6.21
CA CYS A 161 -19.24 2.19 5.14
C CYS A 161 -20.74 2.49 5.03
N LYS A 162 -21.61 1.79 5.78
CA LYS A 162 -23.07 1.99 5.75
C LYS A 162 -23.58 2.98 6.80
N SER A 163 -22.81 3.18 7.86
CA SER A 163 -23.20 4.11 8.94
C SER A 163 -22.88 5.55 8.54
N PRO A 164 -23.70 6.54 8.95
CA PRO A 164 -23.29 7.94 8.92
C PRO A 164 -22.00 8.05 9.74
N LEU A 165 -20.93 8.51 9.09
CA LEU A 165 -19.66 8.73 9.76
C LEU A 165 -19.90 9.76 10.88
N LYS A 166 -19.58 9.36 12.12
CA LYS A 166 -19.70 10.22 13.30
C LYS A 166 -18.74 11.40 13.23
#